data_AF-A0AAN5I503-F1
#
_entry.id   AF-A0AAN5I503-F1
#
_cell.length_a   1.000
_cell.length_b   1.000
_cell.length_c   1.000
_cell.angle_alpha   90.00
_cell.angle_beta   90.00
_cell.angle_gamma   90.00
#
_symmetry.space_group_name_H-M   'P 1'
#
loop_
_entity.id
_entity.type
_entity.pdbx_description
1 polymer ?
#
loop_
_entity_poly.entity_id
_entity_poly.type
_entity_poly.pdbx_seq_one_letter_code
_entity_poly.pdbx_strand_id
1 'polypeptide(L)'
;MIMCLIGNNFSMISSCLLFLLCLTIERSNWIYVSRNRIFPDQRKYHIFRDWALVLVCESGTMNRRLARTNAILTSLDQLANVLSPLLLGALLSFTSLRTSCIILAGYSSASFLLKGLLLMTLYERSENLSKKKGRTSALLELNSESPEASSSSRSARIASFFSVLSTYHAQPVFNAALGLALLYMTVLGFSGLDIAYGESVGLPENVMGFLRSLGSVAGVAGALMYAVFERQFGVRRTGVIGMMLQSCLLSLCVVSIWLPGSPWDPHAYLSTLTWSSWWQALLGNFVSPSSLNATIDTLNHTNWSSMTNSNGTSIVSIFTFLIAISTSRFGLWMADLAITHIMQVATPESQRNTVFGVQNAICQTFSVLKDALVIVLPSPSTYGICIVAAYSFNVAGCCSYLYYIVKSSAVNRKAPKDEEMKTYSKEEFKDLSVNKNDDE
;
A
#
# COMPACT_ATOMS: atom_id res chain seq x y z
N MET A 1 -11.52 19.09 -4.62
CA MET A 1 -11.74 18.44 -3.31
C MET A 1 -13.21 18.08 -3.11
N ILE A 2 -14.12 19.05 -3.03
CA ILE A 2 -15.57 18.82 -2.94
C ILE A 2 -16.06 17.91 -4.09
N MET A 3 -15.65 18.17 -5.35
CA MET A 3 -16.02 17.29 -6.47
C MET A 3 -15.48 15.85 -6.40
N CYS A 4 -14.29 15.63 -5.82
CA CYS A 4 -13.77 14.26 -5.64
C CYS A 4 -14.47 13.53 -4.48
N LEU A 5 -14.82 14.25 -3.42
CA LEU A 5 -15.60 13.75 -2.30
C LEU A 5 -17.02 13.35 -2.77
N ILE A 6 -17.64 14.20 -3.59
CA ILE A 6 -18.94 13.96 -4.24
C ILE A 6 -18.85 12.75 -5.19
N GLY A 7 -17.81 12.67 -6.03
CA GLY A 7 -17.64 11.57 -6.99
C GLY A 7 -17.46 10.19 -6.32
N ASN A 8 -16.70 10.11 -5.23
CA ASN A 8 -16.54 8.87 -4.45
C ASN A 8 -17.87 8.42 -3.82
N ASN A 9 -18.66 9.35 -3.31
CA ASN A 9 -19.94 9.03 -2.68
C ASN A 9 -21.02 8.68 -3.70
N PHE A 10 -21.03 9.33 -4.85
CA PHE A 10 -21.86 8.90 -5.97
C PHE A 10 -21.51 7.45 -6.36
N SER A 11 -20.23 7.10 -6.39
CA SER A 11 -19.78 5.74 -6.67
C SER A 11 -20.18 4.72 -5.60
N MET A 12 -20.03 5.01 -4.29
CA MET A 12 -20.48 4.10 -3.22
C MET A 12 -22.01 3.99 -3.14
N ILE A 13 -22.74 5.10 -3.24
CA ILE A 13 -24.20 5.11 -3.23
C ILE A 13 -24.73 4.41 -4.48
N SER A 14 -24.14 4.67 -5.66
CA SER A 14 -24.45 3.95 -6.90
C SER A 14 -24.14 2.46 -6.77
N SER A 15 -23.05 2.06 -6.13
CA SER A 15 -22.72 0.65 -5.92
C SER A 15 -23.68 -0.05 -4.96
N CYS A 16 -24.09 0.60 -3.86
CA CYS A 16 -25.11 0.08 -2.96
C CYS A 16 -26.50 0.04 -3.61
N LEU A 17 -26.88 1.06 -4.38
CA LEU A 17 -28.15 1.09 -5.13
C LEU A 17 -28.16 0.03 -6.24
N LEU A 18 -27.07 -0.14 -6.98
CA LEU A 18 -26.93 -1.20 -7.98
C LEU A 18 -26.97 -2.59 -7.34
N PHE A 19 -26.35 -2.78 -6.17
CA PHE A 19 -26.41 -4.04 -5.44
C PHE A 19 -27.84 -4.33 -4.94
N LEU A 20 -28.53 -3.33 -4.39
CA LEU A 20 -29.95 -3.44 -4.04
C LEU A 20 -30.83 -3.72 -5.27
N LEU A 21 -30.52 -3.11 -6.42
CA LEU A 21 -31.22 -3.33 -7.69
C LEU A 21 -30.98 -4.75 -8.22
N CYS A 22 -29.75 -5.27 -8.10
CA CYS A 22 -29.41 -6.66 -8.41
C CYS A 22 -30.10 -7.67 -7.47
N LEU A 23 -30.30 -7.33 -6.19
CA LEU A 23 -31.05 -8.16 -5.25
C LEU A 23 -32.56 -8.13 -5.49
N THR A 24 -33.10 -7.07 -6.09
CA THR A 24 -34.52 -6.98 -6.46
C THR A 24 -34.87 -7.62 -7.80
N ILE A 25 -33.88 -7.81 -8.68
CA ILE A 25 -34.07 -8.44 -9.99
C ILE A 25 -33.61 -9.89 -9.87
N GLU A 26 -34.50 -10.76 -9.37
CA GLU A 26 -34.41 -12.17 -9.73
C GLU A 26 -34.46 -12.24 -11.27
N ARG A 27 -33.39 -12.79 -11.85
CA ARG A 27 -33.23 -13.19 -13.27
C ARG A 27 -32.48 -12.19 -14.18
N SER A 28 -31.26 -12.62 -14.52
CA SER A 28 -30.43 -12.28 -15.69
C SER A 28 -30.01 -10.81 -15.92
N ASN A 29 -28.75 -10.49 -15.60
CA ASN A 29 -27.72 -10.11 -16.57
C ASN A 29 -26.43 -9.65 -15.84
N TRP A 30 -25.40 -10.49 -15.87
CA TRP A 30 -24.13 -10.35 -15.14
C TRP A 30 -23.13 -9.31 -15.69
N ILE A 31 -23.59 -8.26 -16.39
CA ILE A 31 -22.67 -7.38 -17.16
C ILE A 31 -22.42 -6.00 -16.51
N TYR A 32 -23.10 -5.62 -15.43
CA TYR A 32 -22.96 -4.25 -14.89
C TYR A 32 -21.97 -4.05 -13.73
N VAL A 33 -21.24 -5.09 -13.29
CA VAL A 33 -20.36 -4.99 -12.11
C VAL A 33 -18.96 -4.43 -12.41
N SER A 34 -18.55 -4.35 -13.67
CA SER A 34 -17.14 -4.11 -14.03
C SER A 34 -16.69 -2.64 -14.13
N ARG A 35 -17.55 -1.64 -13.91
CA ARG A 35 -17.16 -0.23 -14.19
C ARG A 35 -16.86 0.66 -12.98
N ASN A 36 -17.19 0.26 -11.75
CA ASN A 36 -17.10 1.18 -10.59
C ASN A 36 -16.04 0.85 -9.53
N ARG A 37 -15.22 -0.21 -9.69
CA ARG A 37 -14.33 -0.65 -8.60
C ARG A 37 -12.91 -0.08 -8.61
N ILE A 38 -12.55 0.85 -9.48
CA ILE A 38 -11.12 1.08 -9.76
C ILE A 38 -10.50 2.32 -9.08
N PHE A 39 -11.23 3.33 -8.61
CA PHE A 39 -10.54 4.63 -8.32
C PHE A 39 -10.82 5.48 -7.07
N PRO A 40 -11.47 5.05 -5.96
CA PRO A 40 -11.73 6.03 -4.89
C PRO A 40 -10.79 6.03 -3.68
N ASP A 41 -10.24 4.90 -3.23
CA ASP A 41 -9.59 4.86 -1.90
C ASP A 41 -8.15 5.36 -1.87
N GLN A 42 -7.36 5.09 -2.90
CA GLN A 42 -5.95 5.51 -2.92
C GLN A 42 -5.78 7.03 -2.95
N ARG A 43 -6.69 7.77 -3.62
CA ARG A 43 -6.60 9.25 -3.72
C ARG A 43 -6.81 9.95 -2.38
N LYS A 44 -7.63 9.39 -1.47
CA LYS A 44 -7.88 9.98 -0.14
C LYS A 44 -6.63 9.93 0.73
N TYR A 45 -5.90 8.83 0.63
CA TYR A 45 -4.67 8.59 1.40
C TYR A 45 -3.55 9.58 1.04
N HIS A 46 -3.38 9.87 -0.26
CA HIS A 46 -2.36 10.79 -0.74
C HIS A 46 -2.61 12.25 -0.32
N ILE A 47 -3.88 12.70 -0.36
CA ILE A 47 -4.23 14.06 0.07
C ILE A 47 -3.96 14.22 1.58
N PHE A 48 -4.31 13.21 2.38
CA PHE A 48 -4.08 13.25 3.83
C PHE A 48 -2.58 13.22 4.17
N ARG A 49 -1.77 12.44 3.44
CA ARG A 49 -0.32 12.40 3.58
C ARG A 49 0.37 13.70 3.11
N ASP A 50 -0.19 14.42 2.12
CA ASP A 50 0.29 15.75 1.72
C ASP A 50 -0.06 16.82 2.76
N TRP A 51 -1.31 16.82 3.25
CA TRP A 51 -1.76 17.75 4.28
C TRP A 51 -1.05 17.52 5.62
N ALA A 52 -0.76 16.27 5.99
CA ALA A 52 0.03 15.93 7.17
C ALA A 52 1.41 16.58 7.15
N LEU A 53 2.03 16.72 5.96
CA LEU A 53 3.31 17.43 5.84
C LEU A 53 3.12 18.94 6.04
N VAL A 54 2.18 19.55 5.32
CA VAL A 54 1.92 21.00 5.37
C VAL A 54 1.54 21.47 6.77
N LEU A 55 0.78 20.66 7.52
CA LEU A 55 0.37 20.95 8.90
C LEU A 55 1.51 20.81 9.92
N VAL A 56 2.59 20.11 9.57
CA VAL A 56 3.72 19.82 10.48
C VAL A 56 4.91 20.78 10.28
N CYS A 57 4.99 21.45 9.12
CA CYS A 57 6.10 22.35 8.75
C CYS A 57 6.26 23.60 9.64
N GLU A 58 5.40 23.86 10.63
CA GLU A 58 5.45 25.07 11.47
C GLU A 58 6.51 25.07 12.59
N SER A 59 7.33 24.02 12.76
CA SER A 59 8.30 23.97 13.88
C SER A 59 9.53 23.12 13.57
N GLY A 60 10.68 23.46 14.17
CA GLY A 60 11.97 22.74 14.09
C GLY A 60 11.96 21.27 14.56
N THR A 61 10.79 20.67 14.78
CA THR A 61 10.55 19.24 15.07
C THR A 61 9.81 18.50 13.95
N MET A 62 9.95 18.97 12.69
CA MET A 62 9.23 18.48 11.50
C MET A 62 9.24 16.95 11.35
N ASN A 63 10.43 16.33 11.32
CA ASN A 63 10.56 14.87 11.10
C ASN A 63 9.84 14.05 12.18
N ARG A 64 9.98 14.43 13.46
CA ARG A 64 9.38 13.71 14.59
C ARG A 64 7.85 13.79 14.57
N ARG A 65 7.31 14.99 14.32
CA ARG A 65 5.87 15.20 14.23
C ARG A 65 5.27 14.49 13.02
N LEU A 66 5.95 14.53 11.87
CA LEU A 66 5.51 13.87 10.65
C LEU A 66 5.54 12.35 10.78
N ALA A 67 6.61 11.80 11.35
CA ALA A 67 6.73 10.38 11.62
C ALA A 67 5.60 9.89 12.54
N ARG A 68 5.31 10.64 13.62
CA ARG A 68 4.20 10.33 14.53
C ARG A 68 2.84 10.40 13.83
N THR A 69 2.60 11.44 13.04
CA THR A 69 1.33 11.59 12.31
C THR A 69 1.15 10.47 11.28
N ASN A 70 2.16 10.17 10.47
CA ASN A 70 2.12 9.07 9.50
C ASN A 70 1.91 7.71 10.17
N ALA A 71 2.59 7.46 11.29
CA ALA A 71 2.42 6.24 12.08
C ALA A 71 0.97 6.11 12.57
N ILE A 72 0.42 7.14 13.21
CA ILE A 72 -0.96 7.13 13.72
C ILE A 72 -1.98 6.92 12.59
N LEU A 73 -1.84 7.65 11.49
CA LEU A 73 -2.75 7.53 10.34
C LEU A 73 -2.72 6.11 9.76
N THR A 74 -1.54 5.51 9.67
CA THR A 74 -1.36 4.16 9.14
C THR A 74 -1.87 3.10 10.10
N SER A 75 -1.64 3.25 11.41
CA SER A 75 -2.20 2.36 12.43
C SER A 75 -3.73 2.42 12.44
N LEU A 76 -4.34 3.61 12.30
CA LEU A 76 -5.80 3.75 12.21
C LEU A 76 -6.36 3.08 10.96
N ASP A 77 -5.70 3.19 9.81
CA ASP A 77 -6.07 2.51 8.58
C ASP A 77 -6.03 0.97 8.74
N GLN A 78 -4.96 0.45 9.34
CA GLN A 78 -4.83 -0.99 9.60
C GLN A 78 -5.89 -1.50 10.59
N LEU A 79 -6.19 -0.72 11.64
CA LEU A 79 -7.29 -1.05 12.55
C LEU A 79 -8.63 -1.07 11.84
N ALA A 80 -8.92 -0.07 11.00
CA ALA A 80 -10.15 -0.05 10.21
C ALA A 80 -10.27 -1.27 9.29
N ASN A 81 -9.17 -1.68 8.65
CA ASN A 81 -9.15 -2.87 7.79
C ASN A 81 -9.41 -4.19 8.54
N VAL A 82 -9.09 -4.26 9.84
CA VAL A 82 -9.38 -5.42 10.71
C VAL A 82 -10.80 -5.37 11.26
N LEU A 83 -11.23 -4.20 11.74
CA LEU A 83 -12.55 -4.03 12.35
C LEU A 83 -13.68 -4.09 11.32
N SER A 84 -13.47 -3.62 10.09
CA SER A 84 -14.55 -3.52 9.09
C SER A 84 -15.16 -4.88 8.74
N PRO A 85 -14.39 -5.94 8.43
CA PRO A 85 -14.97 -7.27 8.19
C PRO A 85 -15.65 -7.89 9.42
N LEU A 86 -15.11 -7.65 10.63
CA LEU A 86 -15.69 -8.17 11.88
C LEU A 86 -17.05 -7.51 12.18
N LEU A 87 -17.12 -6.19 12.07
CA LEU A 87 -18.35 -5.44 12.28
C LEU A 87 -19.39 -5.77 11.21
N LEU A 88 -18.96 -5.93 9.96
CA LEU A 88 -19.84 -6.36 8.87
C LEU A 88 -20.36 -7.78 9.11
N GLY A 89 -19.50 -8.71 9.51
CA GLY A 89 -19.88 -10.09 9.84
C GLY A 89 -20.90 -10.14 10.97
N ALA A 90 -20.63 -9.44 12.09
CA ALA A 90 -21.56 -9.33 13.20
C ALA A 90 -22.91 -8.71 12.78
N LEU A 91 -22.88 -7.63 11.99
CA LEU A 91 -24.08 -6.97 11.50
C LEU A 91 -24.95 -7.93 10.67
N LEU A 92 -24.33 -8.72 9.79
CA LEU A 92 -25.01 -9.73 8.96
C LEU A 92 -25.54 -10.91 9.78
N SER A 93 -24.94 -11.23 10.94
CA SER A 93 -25.44 -12.27 11.85
C SER A 93 -26.72 -11.86 12.58
N PHE A 94 -26.88 -10.57 12.89
CA PHE A 94 -28.02 -10.07 13.67
C PHE A 94 -29.13 -9.42 12.83
N THR A 95 -28.88 -9.11 11.55
CA THR A 95 -29.82 -8.37 10.71
C THR A 95 -29.97 -8.99 9.32
N SER A 96 -31.11 -8.76 8.66
CA SER A 96 -31.30 -9.18 7.27
C SER A 96 -30.40 -8.36 6.33
N LEU A 97 -30.04 -8.96 5.19
CA LEU A 97 -29.15 -8.34 4.18
C LEU A 97 -29.65 -6.95 3.75
N ARG A 98 -30.97 -6.79 3.55
CA ARG A 98 -31.59 -5.51 3.19
C ARG A 98 -31.39 -4.45 4.28
N THR A 99 -31.62 -4.82 5.54
CA THR A 99 -31.46 -3.92 6.68
C THR A 99 -29.99 -3.55 6.89
N SER A 100 -29.07 -4.52 6.76
CA SER A 100 -27.63 -4.29 6.76
C SER A 100 -27.22 -3.24 5.71
N CYS A 101 -27.71 -3.35 4.48
CA CYS A 101 -27.41 -2.38 3.42
C CYS A 101 -27.91 -0.97 3.75
N ILE A 102 -29.13 -0.84 4.32
CA ILE A 102 -29.68 0.45 4.74
C ILE A 102 -28.84 1.08 5.85
N ILE A 103 -28.45 0.29 6.86
CA ILE A 103 -27.61 0.75 7.97
C ILE A 103 -26.25 1.23 7.44
N LEU A 104 -25.60 0.48 6.56
CA LEU A 104 -24.31 0.86 5.97
C LEU A 104 -24.40 2.10 5.09
N ALA A 105 -25.49 2.26 4.33
CA ALA A 105 -25.74 3.46 3.53
C ALA A 105 -25.91 4.70 4.44
N GLY A 106 -26.70 4.57 5.51
CA GLY A 106 -26.87 5.62 6.52
C GLY A 106 -25.55 6.00 7.19
N TYR A 107 -24.77 5.01 7.65
CA TYR A 107 -23.45 5.22 8.25
C TYR A 107 -22.47 5.92 7.30
N SER A 108 -22.45 5.52 6.03
CA SER A 108 -21.57 6.11 5.01
C SER A 108 -21.94 7.57 4.72
N SER A 109 -23.25 7.88 4.68
CA SER A 109 -23.75 9.24 4.49
C SER A 109 -23.41 10.14 5.68
N ALA A 110 -23.67 9.69 6.91
CA ALA A 110 -23.34 10.43 8.12
C ALA A 110 -21.82 10.66 8.26
N SER A 111 -21.02 9.63 7.99
CA SER A 111 -19.56 9.72 8.01
C SER A 111 -19.02 10.72 7.01
N PHE A 112 -19.67 10.87 5.84
CA PHE A 112 -19.28 11.86 4.85
C PHE A 112 -19.58 13.29 5.30
N LEU A 113 -20.78 13.54 5.83
CA LEU A 113 -21.15 14.86 6.33
C LEU A 113 -20.17 15.30 7.43
N LEU A 114 -19.89 14.41 8.37
CA LEU A 114 -18.91 14.66 9.43
C LEU A 114 -17.52 14.95 8.86
N LYS A 115 -17.02 14.13 7.93
CA LYS A 115 -15.71 14.36 7.28
C LYS A 115 -15.67 15.71 6.55
N GLY A 116 -16.74 16.07 5.85
CA GLY A 116 -16.85 17.34 5.13
C GLY A 116 -16.77 18.54 6.08
N LEU A 117 -17.53 18.50 7.17
CA LEU A 117 -17.50 19.54 8.21
C LEU A 117 -16.11 19.66 8.84
N LEU A 118 -15.51 18.54 9.25
CA LEU A 118 -14.17 18.52 9.86
C LEU A 118 -13.08 19.04 8.91
N LEU A 119 -13.12 18.67 7.63
CA LEU A 119 -12.16 19.18 6.64
C LEU A 119 -12.35 20.67 6.40
N MET A 120 -13.59 21.16 6.37
CA MET A 120 -13.87 22.58 6.20
C MET A 120 -13.34 23.38 7.39
N THR A 121 -13.62 22.94 8.62
CA THR A 121 -13.07 23.55 9.84
C THR A 121 -11.53 23.51 9.86
N LEU A 122 -10.93 22.39 9.44
CA LEU A 122 -9.47 22.27 9.37
C LEU A 122 -8.86 23.23 8.33
N TYR A 123 -9.51 23.35 7.17
CA TYR A 123 -9.06 24.24 6.09
C TYR A 123 -9.14 25.71 6.51
N GLU A 124 -10.25 26.14 7.13
CA GLU A 124 -10.42 27.51 7.61
C GLU A 124 -9.43 27.88 8.72
N ARG A 125 -9.06 26.92 9.57
CA ARG A 125 -8.11 27.15 10.68
C ARG A 125 -6.64 27.14 10.26
N SER A 126 -6.30 26.67 9.07
CA SER A 126 -4.91 26.53 8.62
C SER A 126 -4.60 27.49 7.47
N GLU A 127 -4.05 28.66 7.79
CA GLU A 127 -3.68 29.66 6.78
C GLU A 127 -2.73 29.10 5.69
N ASN A 128 -1.85 28.17 6.07
CA ASN A 128 -0.85 27.59 5.17
C ASN A 128 -1.48 26.72 4.05
N LEU A 129 -2.64 26.11 4.30
CA LEU A 129 -3.39 25.34 3.30
C LEU A 129 -4.16 26.26 2.33
N SER A 130 -4.61 27.43 2.80
CA SER A 130 -5.33 28.43 2.00
C SER A 130 -4.41 29.20 1.04
N LYS A 131 -3.18 29.55 1.49
CA LYS A 131 -2.16 30.25 0.67
C LYS A 131 -1.78 29.49 -0.62
N LYS A 132 -1.84 28.14 -0.62
CA LYS A 132 -1.58 27.26 -1.79
C LYS A 132 -2.52 27.56 -2.97
N LYS A 133 -3.78 27.91 -2.70
CA LYS A 133 -4.76 28.24 -3.76
C LYS A 133 -4.45 29.58 -4.41
N GLY A 134 -4.12 30.62 -3.64
CA GLY A 134 -3.78 31.94 -4.19
C GLY A 134 -2.57 31.91 -5.13
N ARG A 135 -1.52 31.16 -4.77
CA ARG A 135 -0.31 31.02 -5.58
C ARG A 135 -0.49 30.13 -6.82
N THR A 136 -1.30 29.07 -6.72
CA THR A 136 -1.64 28.21 -7.87
C THR A 136 -2.57 28.93 -8.84
N SER A 137 -3.56 29.69 -8.33
CA SER A 137 -4.43 30.53 -9.16
C SER A 137 -3.64 31.65 -9.85
N ALA A 138 -2.73 32.34 -9.16
CA ALA A 138 -1.88 33.36 -9.78
C ALA A 138 -0.93 32.79 -10.86
N LEU A 139 -0.37 31.59 -10.65
CA LEU A 139 0.44 30.90 -11.67
C LEU A 139 -0.38 30.41 -12.87
N LEU A 140 -1.64 30.03 -12.64
CA LEU A 140 -2.56 29.64 -13.72
C LEU A 140 -3.03 30.87 -14.53
N GLU A 141 -3.22 32.02 -13.86
CA GLU A 141 -3.55 33.30 -14.51
C GLU A 141 -2.39 33.81 -15.38
N LEU A 142 -1.14 33.67 -14.92
CA LEU A 142 0.06 33.98 -15.72
C LEU A 142 0.23 33.06 -16.94
N ASN A 143 -0.25 31.81 -16.86
CA ASN A 143 -0.12 30.83 -17.94
C ASN A 143 -1.30 30.87 -18.92
N SER A 144 -2.36 31.62 -18.62
CA SER A 144 -3.53 31.78 -19.49
C SER A 144 -3.42 32.88 -20.54
N GLU A 145 -2.30 33.61 -20.61
CA GLU A 145 -2.04 34.61 -21.67
C GLU A 145 -1.40 34.02 -22.95
N SER A 146 -1.24 32.70 -23.09
CA SER A 146 -0.88 32.10 -24.38
C SER A 146 -2.13 31.67 -25.18
N PRO A 147 -2.32 32.11 -26.43
CA PRO A 147 -3.54 31.84 -27.19
C PRO A 147 -3.62 30.38 -27.67
N GLU A 148 -4.83 29.83 -27.52
CA GLU A 148 -5.51 28.77 -28.28
C GLU A 148 -4.69 27.69 -29.01
N ALA A 149 -4.91 26.42 -28.65
CA ALA A 149 -5.10 25.34 -29.65
C ALA A 149 -5.78 24.10 -29.06
N SER A 150 -7.07 23.99 -29.38
CA SER A 150 -7.91 22.81 -29.28
C SER A 150 -7.44 21.71 -30.26
N SER A 151 -6.95 20.59 -29.72
CA SER A 151 -7.11 19.20 -30.20
C SER A 151 -6.00 18.36 -29.58
N SER A 152 -6.26 17.72 -28.43
CA SER A 152 -5.27 16.85 -27.79
C SER A 152 -5.09 15.56 -28.59
N SER A 153 -4.27 15.66 -29.65
CA SER A 153 -3.72 14.53 -30.39
C SER A 153 -3.19 13.48 -29.40
N ARG A 154 -3.37 12.19 -29.73
CA ARG A 154 -2.81 11.07 -28.96
C ARG A 154 -1.32 11.29 -28.67
N SER A 155 -0.60 11.93 -29.59
CA SER A 155 0.81 12.33 -29.43
C SER A 155 1.04 13.28 -28.24
N ALA A 156 0.20 14.29 -28.05
CA ALA A 156 0.31 15.25 -26.95
C ALA A 156 0.05 14.59 -25.58
N ARG A 157 -0.85 13.61 -25.51
CA ARG A 157 -1.11 12.82 -24.28
C ARG A 157 0.03 11.85 -23.96
N ILE A 158 0.64 11.26 -24.98
CA ILE A 158 1.79 10.37 -24.83
C ILE A 158 3.01 11.20 -24.38
N ALA A 159 3.24 12.37 -24.98
CA ALA A 159 4.31 13.27 -24.59
C ALA A 159 4.16 13.76 -23.13
N SER A 160 2.94 14.11 -22.71
CA SER A 160 2.68 14.50 -21.31
C SER A 160 2.89 13.34 -20.33
N PHE A 161 2.54 12.11 -20.71
CA PHE A 161 2.84 10.92 -19.91
C PHE A 161 4.35 10.71 -19.72
N PHE A 162 5.14 10.80 -20.79
CA PHE A 162 6.60 10.68 -20.71
C PHE A 162 7.23 11.82 -19.88
N SER A 163 6.69 13.03 -19.96
CA SER A 163 7.13 14.16 -19.11
C SER A 163 6.89 13.90 -17.62
N VAL A 164 5.74 13.33 -17.27
CA VAL A 164 5.40 12.95 -15.90
C VAL A 164 6.32 11.83 -15.38
N LEU A 165 6.58 10.82 -16.21
CA LEU A 165 7.49 9.73 -15.85
C LEU A 165 8.94 10.20 -15.71
N SER A 166 9.37 11.12 -16.59
CA SER A 166 10.68 11.78 -16.52
C SER A 166 10.83 12.57 -15.21
N THR A 167 9.80 13.33 -14.83
CA THR A 167 9.77 14.07 -13.55
C THR A 167 9.90 13.13 -12.35
N TYR A 168 9.25 11.96 -12.41
CA TYR A 168 9.34 10.94 -11.37
C TYR A 168 10.74 10.30 -11.29
N HIS A 169 11.34 9.95 -12.44
CA HIS A 169 12.68 9.38 -12.52
C HIS A 169 13.78 10.37 -12.08
N ALA A 170 13.59 11.66 -12.35
CA ALA A 170 14.52 12.71 -11.95
C ALA A 170 14.60 12.94 -10.43
N GLN A 171 13.65 12.40 -9.64
CA GLN A 171 13.65 12.59 -8.20
C GLN A 171 14.85 11.91 -7.52
N PRO A 172 15.50 12.55 -6.53
CA PRO A 172 16.64 11.96 -5.81
C PRO A 172 16.27 10.69 -5.04
N VAL A 173 14.98 10.54 -4.71
CA VAL A 173 14.41 9.39 -3.98
C VAL A 173 13.88 8.27 -4.89
N PHE A 174 14.08 8.35 -6.21
CA PHE A 174 13.57 7.38 -7.17
C PHE A 174 13.92 5.92 -6.78
N ASN A 175 15.16 5.64 -6.40
CA ASN A 175 15.58 4.29 -6.03
C ASN A 175 14.90 3.76 -4.75
N ALA A 176 14.61 4.64 -3.78
CA ALA A 176 13.85 4.25 -2.60
C ALA A 176 12.39 3.96 -2.95
N ALA A 177 11.78 4.81 -3.79
CA ALA A 177 10.42 4.67 -4.27
C ALA A 177 10.23 3.42 -5.15
N LEU A 178 11.19 3.13 -6.03
CA LEU A 178 11.27 1.88 -6.80
C LEU A 178 11.37 0.66 -5.88
N GLY A 179 12.17 0.75 -4.81
CA GLY A 179 12.27 -0.30 -3.80
C GLY A 179 10.92 -0.63 -3.18
N LEU A 180 10.16 0.40 -2.80
CA LEU A 180 8.78 0.24 -2.30
C LEU A 180 7.84 -0.33 -3.37
N ALA A 181 7.95 0.11 -4.62
CA ALA A 181 7.09 -0.38 -5.70
C ALA A 181 7.31 -1.88 -5.99
N LEU A 182 8.57 -2.35 -5.94
CA LEU A 182 8.90 -3.77 -6.11
C LEU A 182 8.29 -4.65 -5.00
N LEU A 183 8.14 -4.13 -3.77
CA LEU A 183 7.46 -4.85 -2.68
C LEU A 183 5.98 -5.14 -2.98
N TYR A 184 5.33 -4.40 -3.88
CA TYR A 184 3.95 -4.67 -4.29
C TYR A 184 3.83 -5.90 -5.21
N MET A 185 4.94 -6.36 -5.81
CA MET A 185 5.01 -7.62 -6.55
C MET A 185 5.18 -8.79 -5.58
N THR A 186 4.25 -8.96 -4.64
CA THR A 186 4.36 -9.97 -3.59
C THR A 186 3.08 -10.74 -3.38
N VAL A 187 3.14 -12.06 -3.54
CA VAL A 187 2.05 -12.95 -3.07
C VAL A 187 2.07 -13.13 -1.55
N LEU A 188 3.18 -12.77 -0.88
CA LEU A 188 3.49 -13.04 0.53
C LEU A 188 2.85 -12.01 1.49
N GLY A 189 1.56 -11.71 1.29
CA GLY A 189 0.87 -10.58 1.92
C GLY A 189 -0.12 -10.93 3.03
N PHE A 190 -0.30 -12.22 3.34
CA PHE A 190 -1.44 -12.74 4.10
C PHE A 190 -2.78 -12.29 3.49
N SER A 191 -2.87 -12.43 2.18
CA SER A 191 -4.02 -12.10 1.34
C SER A 191 -4.91 -13.32 1.11
N GLY A 192 -5.98 -13.17 0.34
CA GLY A 192 -6.85 -14.30 -0.03
C GLY A 192 -6.10 -15.45 -0.72
N LEU A 193 -4.97 -15.16 -1.38
CA LEU A 193 -4.14 -16.17 -2.03
C LEU A 193 -3.46 -17.10 -1.03
N ASP A 194 -2.92 -16.55 0.05
CA ASP A 194 -2.24 -17.32 1.10
C ASP A 194 -3.22 -18.19 1.87
N ILE A 195 -4.45 -17.69 2.06
CA ILE A 195 -5.55 -18.42 2.69
C ILE A 195 -6.02 -19.57 1.80
N ALA A 196 -6.25 -19.31 0.50
CA ALA A 196 -6.60 -20.34 -0.46
C ALA A 196 -5.52 -21.43 -0.56
N TYR A 197 -4.24 -21.03 -0.48
CA TYR A 197 -3.13 -21.98 -0.41
C TYR A 197 -3.19 -22.84 0.87
N GLY A 198 -3.40 -22.22 2.04
CA GLY A 198 -3.57 -22.93 3.31
C GLY A 198 -4.75 -23.90 3.31
N GLU A 199 -5.88 -23.47 2.76
CA GLU A 199 -7.09 -24.29 2.60
C GLU A 199 -6.84 -25.48 1.67
N SER A 200 -6.11 -25.27 0.55
CA SER A 200 -5.78 -26.35 -0.39
C SER A 200 -4.92 -27.46 0.21
N VAL A 201 -4.15 -27.16 1.26
CA VAL A 201 -3.34 -28.12 2.02
C VAL A 201 -4.13 -28.77 3.16
N GLY A 202 -5.31 -28.23 3.48
CA GLY A 202 -6.23 -28.75 4.50
C GLY A 202 -6.08 -28.10 5.88
N LEU A 203 -5.60 -26.85 5.97
CA LEU A 203 -5.62 -26.14 7.25
C LEU A 203 -7.05 -25.78 7.67
N PRO A 204 -7.37 -25.89 8.97
CA PRO A 204 -8.65 -25.43 9.49
C PRO A 204 -8.73 -23.89 9.50
N GLU A 205 -9.93 -23.36 9.25
CA GLU A 205 -10.19 -21.93 9.07
C GLU A 205 -9.82 -21.09 10.29
N ASN A 206 -10.03 -21.62 11.50
CA ASN A 206 -9.72 -20.94 12.75
C ASN A 206 -8.22 -20.59 12.88
N VAL A 207 -7.33 -21.46 12.40
CA VAL A 207 -5.88 -21.27 12.46
C VAL A 207 -5.42 -20.21 11.46
N MET A 208 -5.96 -20.27 10.23
CA MET A 208 -5.69 -19.24 9.22
C MET A 208 -6.20 -17.87 9.68
N GLY A 209 -7.38 -17.83 10.29
CA GLY A 209 -7.94 -16.62 10.91
C GLY A 209 -7.07 -16.07 12.04
N PHE A 210 -6.57 -16.94 12.93
CA PHE A 210 -5.64 -16.55 13.99
C PHE A 210 -4.33 -15.97 13.45
N LEU A 211 -3.69 -16.66 12.50
CA LEU A 211 -2.42 -16.22 11.91
C LEU A 211 -2.60 -14.91 11.12
N ARG A 212 -3.75 -14.72 10.46
CA ARG A 212 -4.11 -13.44 9.83
C ARG A 212 -4.20 -12.31 10.84
N SER A 213 -4.86 -12.56 11.98
CA SER A 213 -4.95 -11.60 13.09
C SER A 213 -3.57 -11.23 13.62
N LEU A 214 -2.68 -12.22 13.80
CA LEU A 214 -1.29 -12.00 14.17
C LEU A 214 -0.56 -11.09 13.17
N GLY A 215 -0.76 -11.30 11.86
CA GLY A 215 -0.19 -10.45 10.81
C GLY A 215 -0.68 -9.00 10.87
N SER A 216 -1.96 -8.80 11.20
CA SER A 216 -2.52 -7.45 11.41
C SER A 216 -1.94 -6.76 12.65
N VAL A 217 -1.80 -7.49 13.77
CA VAL A 217 -1.15 -6.97 14.98
C VAL A 217 0.30 -6.61 14.70
N ALA A 218 1.04 -7.47 14.00
CA ALA A 218 2.41 -7.21 13.58
C ALA A 218 2.52 -5.96 12.68
N GLY A 219 1.55 -5.75 11.77
CA GLY A 219 1.51 -4.55 10.93
C GLY A 219 1.25 -3.26 11.71
N VAL A 220 0.28 -3.26 12.63
CA VAL A 220 0.03 -2.11 13.52
C VAL A 220 1.24 -1.83 14.40
N ALA A 221 1.85 -2.88 14.96
CA ALA A 221 3.05 -2.77 15.79
C ALA A 221 4.24 -2.20 15.00
N GLY A 222 4.46 -2.66 13.76
CA GLY A 222 5.50 -2.12 12.87
C GLY A 222 5.29 -0.63 12.58
N ALA A 223 4.04 -0.23 12.35
CA ALA A 223 3.69 1.16 12.10
C ALA A 223 3.93 2.08 13.32
N LEU A 224 3.62 1.61 14.53
CA LEU A 224 3.90 2.37 15.76
C LEU A 224 5.40 2.40 16.08
N MET A 225 6.09 1.26 15.90
CA MET A 225 7.53 1.14 16.15
C MET A 225 8.35 1.98 15.20
N TYR A 226 7.87 2.25 13.99
CA TYR A 226 8.49 3.20 13.08
C TYR A 226 8.73 4.57 13.75
N ALA A 227 7.77 5.13 14.49
CA ALA A 227 7.95 6.43 15.16
C ALA A 227 8.99 6.38 16.30
N VAL A 228 9.14 5.22 16.96
CA VAL A 228 10.15 5.00 18.00
C VAL A 228 11.53 4.90 17.37
N PHE A 229 11.68 4.09 16.32
CA PHE A 229 12.93 3.86 15.62
C PHE A 229 13.39 5.10 14.86
N GLU A 230 12.47 5.87 14.27
CA GLU A 230 12.78 7.17 13.66
C GLU A 230 13.44 8.13 14.66
N ARG A 231 12.92 8.19 15.90
CA ARG A 231 13.50 9.03 16.95
C ARG A 231 14.91 8.59 17.36
N GLN A 232 15.18 7.29 17.36
CA GLN A 232 16.46 6.74 17.83
C GLN A 232 17.53 6.68 16.73
N PHE A 233 17.15 6.22 15.53
CA PHE A 233 18.08 5.88 14.46
C PHE A 233 17.94 6.79 13.23
N GLY A 234 16.88 7.60 13.17
CA GLY A 234 16.55 8.40 12.00
C GLY A 234 15.88 7.58 10.89
N VAL A 235 15.10 8.27 10.05
CA VAL A 235 14.24 7.68 9.00
C VAL A 235 14.97 6.69 8.10
N ARG A 236 16.18 7.06 7.65
CA ARG A 236 17.00 6.25 6.71
C ARG A 236 17.41 4.90 7.31
N ARG A 237 17.86 4.87 8.58
CA ARG A 237 18.26 3.63 9.24
C ARG A 237 17.06 2.76 9.59
N THR A 238 15.97 3.38 10.02
CA THR A 238 14.70 2.69 10.28
C THR A 238 14.21 1.93 9.05
N GLY A 239 14.27 2.55 7.86
CA GLY A 239 13.92 1.88 6.61
C GLY A 239 14.80 0.66 6.31
N VAL A 240 16.11 0.73 6.57
CA VAL A 240 17.02 -0.41 6.38
C VAL A 240 16.67 -1.54 7.35
N ILE A 241 16.42 -1.22 8.62
CA ILE A 241 16.02 -2.21 9.62
C ILE A 241 14.71 -2.91 9.20
N GLY A 242 13.70 -2.15 8.77
CA GLY A 242 12.44 -2.71 8.28
C GLY A 242 12.62 -3.64 7.09
N MET A 243 13.37 -3.20 6.06
CA MET A 243 13.64 -3.98 4.85
C MET A 243 14.43 -5.27 5.14
N MET A 244 15.43 -5.22 6.00
CA MET A 244 16.24 -6.38 6.39
C MET A 244 15.41 -7.38 7.20
N LEU A 245 14.67 -6.89 8.18
CA LEU A 245 13.81 -7.74 9.01
C LEU A 245 12.73 -8.43 8.17
N GLN A 246 12.07 -7.70 7.27
CA GLN A 246 11.12 -8.27 6.33
C GLN A 246 11.79 -9.34 5.45
N SER A 247 12.94 -9.04 4.84
CA SER A 247 13.63 -9.96 3.94
C SER A 247 14.12 -11.23 4.64
N CYS A 248 14.57 -11.11 5.89
CA CYS A 248 14.99 -12.24 6.72
C CYS A 248 13.80 -13.12 7.13
N LEU A 249 12.65 -12.54 7.42
CA LEU A 249 11.46 -13.32 7.75
C LEU A 249 10.88 -14.00 6.51
N LEU A 250 10.84 -13.30 5.37
CA LEU A 250 10.34 -13.87 4.11
C LEU A 250 11.26 -14.95 3.51
N SER A 251 12.54 -15.03 3.90
CA SER A 251 13.36 -16.17 3.47
C SER A 251 12.85 -17.50 4.05
N LEU A 252 12.14 -17.47 5.18
CA LEU A 252 11.49 -18.67 5.73
C LEU A 252 10.34 -19.16 4.82
N CYS A 253 9.68 -18.27 4.08
CA CYS A 253 8.68 -18.67 3.08
C CYS A 253 9.32 -19.44 1.92
N VAL A 254 10.55 -19.09 1.55
CA VAL A 254 11.30 -19.83 0.52
C VAL A 254 11.70 -21.20 1.08
N VAL A 255 12.21 -21.26 2.31
CA VAL A 255 12.52 -22.53 3.00
C VAL A 255 11.29 -23.44 3.09
N SER A 256 10.09 -22.89 3.32
CA SER A 256 8.88 -23.71 3.46
C SER A 256 8.52 -24.52 2.21
N ILE A 257 9.01 -24.15 1.02
CA ILE A 257 8.78 -24.91 -0.21
C ILE A 257 9.33 -26.33 -0.11
N TRP A 258 10.45 -26.51 0.59
CA TRP A 258 11.13 -27.81 0.74
C TRP A 258 10.84 -28.50 2.08
N LEU A 259 9.98 -27.92 2.92
CA LEU A 259 9.59 -28.55 4.18
C LEU A 259 8.57 -29.68 3.96
N PRO A 260 8.50 -30.67 4.87
CA PRO A 260 7.52 -31.74 4.80
C PRO A 260 6.08 -31.20 4.70
N GLY A 261 5.28 -31.83 3.82
CA GLY A 261 3.89 -31.45 3.59
C GLY A 261 3.67 -30.34 2.56
N SER A 262 4.74 -29.82 1.95
CA SER A 262 4.63 -28.89 0.83
C SER A 262 3.99 -29.59 -0.39
N PRO A 263 2.97 -28.99 -1.04
CA PRO A 263 2.39 -29.50 -2.29
C PRO A 263 3.29 -29.30 -3.52
N TRP A 264 4.55 -28.88 -3.32
CA TRP A 264 5.50 -28.52 -4.37
C TRP A 264 5.81 -29.68 -5.33
N ASP A 265 5.26 -29.60 -6.54
CA ASP A 265 5.64 -30.44 -7.68
C ASP A 265 5.41 -29.68 -9.00
N PRO A 266 6.27 -28.71 -9.34
CA PRO A 266 6.10 -27.91 -10.53
C PRO A 266 6.33 -28.72 -11.81
N HIS A 267 7.16 -29.77 -11.75
CA HIS A 267 7.52 -30.55 -12.91
C HIS A 267 6.34 -31.39 -13.41
N ALA A 268 5.63 -32.07 -12.50
CA ALA A 268 4.41 -32.80 -12.87
C ALA A 268 3.35 -31.87 -13.49
N TYR A 269 3.16 -30.67 -12.93
CA TYR A 269 2.23 -29.69 -13.49
C TYR A 269 2.66 -29.21 -14.88
N LEU A 270 3.92 -28.78 -15.04
CA LEU A 270 4.43 -28.25 -16.31
C LEU A 270 4.44 -29.32 -17.42
N SER A 271 4.66 -30.58 -17.06
CA SER A 271 4.64 -31.70 -18.02
C SER A 271 3.25 -32.01 -18.56
N THR A 272 2.20 -31.69 -17.80
CA THR A 272 0.79 -31.91 -18.18
C THR A 272 0.10 -30.63 -18.68
N LEU A 273 0.85 -29.53 -18.73
CA LEU A 273 0.35 -28.22 -19.13
C LEU A 273 0.16 -28.16 -20.65
N THR A 274 -1.10 -28.15 -21.08
CA THR A 274 -1.51 -27.85 -22.45
C THR A 274 -2.44 -26.64 -22.41
N TRP A 275 -2.55 -25.90 -23.52
CA TRP A 275 -3.47 -24.76 -23.58
C TRP A 275 -4.91 -25.15 -23.23
N SER A 276 -5.36 -26.32 -23.69
CA SER A 276 -6.70 -26.85 -23.39
C SER A 276 -6.86 -27.21 -21.92
N SER A 277 -5.91 -27.93 -21.31
CA SER A 277 -5.99 -28.30 -19.88
C SER A 277 -5.92 -27.08 -18.98
N TRP A 278 -5.08 -26.09 -19.32
CA TRP A 278 -5.02 -24.82 -18.60
C TRP A 278 -6.33 -24.03 -18.70
N TRP A 279 -6.88 -23.87 -19.90
CA TRP A 279 -8.12 -23.13 -20.12
C TRP A 279 -9.32 -23.79 -19.43
N GLN A 280 -9.40 -25.12 -19.44
CA GLN A 280 -10.44 -25.87 -18.74
C GLN A 280 -10.31 -25.75 -17.21
N ALA A 281 -9.10 -25.82 -16.65
CA ALA A 281 -8.87 -25.60 -15.22
C ALA A 281 -9.27 -24.17 -14.80
N LEU A 282 -8.93 -23.18 -15.62
CA LEU A 282 -9.32 -21.80 -15.40
C LEU A 282 -10.85 -21.63 -15.42
N LEU A 283 -11.52 -22.13 -16.46
CA LEU A 283 -12.98 -22.04 -16.59
C LEU A 283 -13.73 -22.85 -15.52
N GLY A 284 -13.23 -24.02 -15.14
CA GLY A 284 -13.82 -24.87 -14.11
C GLY A 284 -13.98 -24.12 -12.78
N ASN A 285 -12.98 -23.31 -12.42
CA ASN A 285 -13.02 -22.47 -11.22
C ASN A 285 -14.08 -21.34 -11.27
N PHE A 286 -14.58 -20.97 -12.44
CA PHE A 286 -15.63 -19.94 -12.60
C PHE A 286 -17.03 -20.51 -12.83
N VAL A 287 -17.13 -21.70 -13.44
CA VAL A 287 -18.41 -22.30 -13.87
C VAL A 287 -19.02 -23.19 -12.79
N SER A 288 -18.21 -23.82 -11.95
CA SER A 288 -18.68 -24.64 -10.84
C SER A 288 -18.51 -23.84 -9.53
N PRO A 289 -19.55 -23.11 -9.06
CA PRO A 289 -19.58 -22.73 -7.66
C PRO A 289 -19.61 -24.05 -6.90
N SER A 290 -18.52 -24.39 -6.24
CA SER A 290 -18.44 -25.55 -5.35
C SER A 290 -19.71 -25.58 -4.51
N SER A 291 -20.46 -26.67 -4.66
CA SER A 291 -21.72 -26.93 -4.00
C SER A 291 -21.66 -26.51 -2.54
N LEU A 292 -22.61 -25.65 -2.15
CA LEU A 292 -22.97 -25.28 -0.76
C LEU A 292 -23.42 -26.48 0.12
N ASN A 293 -22.98 -27.69 -0.20
CA ASN A 293 -23.15 -28.90 0.59
C ASN A 293 -21.79 -29.43 1.04
N ALA A 294 -20.95 -28.55 1.61
CA ALA A 294 -19.97 -29.02 2.57
C ALA A 294 -20.79 -29.49 3.78
N THR A 295 -21.02 -30.80 3.84
CA THR A 295 -21.55 -31.47 5.03
C THR A 295 -20.83 -30.94 6.26
N ILE A 296 -21.62 -30.31 7.12
CA ILE A 296 -21.33 -30.11 8.54
C ILE A 296 -20.73 -31.42 9.07
N ASP A 297 -19.59 -31.30 9.76
CA ASP A 297 -18.92 -32.35 10.53
C ASP A 297 -18.26 -33.50 9.76
N THR A 298 -17.10 -33.20 9.17
CA THR A 298 -15.93 -34.00 9.56
C THR A 298 -14.97 -33.07 10.27
N LEU A 299 -14.81 -33.29 11.58
CA LEU A 299 -13.76 -32.66 12.38
C LEU A 299 -12.43 -32.94 11.67
N ASN A 300 -11.93 -31.95 10.91
CA ASN A 300 -10.53 -31.83 10.49
C ASN A 300 -9.69 -31.63 11.75
N HIS A 301 -9.58 -32.68 12.57
CA HIS A 301 -8.81 -32.67 13.78
C HIS A 301 -7.34 -32.73 13.39
N THR A 302 -6.72 -31.57 13.31
CA THR A 302 -5.27 -31.41 13.22
C THR A 302 -4.65 -31.98 14.49
N ASN A 303 -3.78 -32.98 14.35
CA ASN A 303 -3.04 -33.48 15.49
C ASN A 303 -1.85 -32.56 15.74
N TRP A 304 -2.04 -31.63 16.67
CA TRP A 304 -1.05 -30.60 17.05
C TRP A 304 0.26 -31.18 17.58
N SER A 305 0.22 -32.37 18.18
CA SER A 305 1.42 -33.02 18.75
C SER A 305 2.36 -33.56 17.67
N SER A 306 1.80 -34.06 16.56
CA SER A 306 2.55 -34.59 15.41
C SER A 306 2.66 -33.62 14.25
N MET A 307 2.00 -32.45 14.31
CA MET A 307 1.96 -31.46 13.25
C MET A 307 1.49 -32.08 11.92
N THR A 308 0.41 -32.86 11.98
CA THR A 308 -0.18 -33.57 10.83
C THR A 308 -1.68 -33.30 10.69
N ASN A 309 -2.14 -33.24 9.44
CA ASN A 309 -3.57 -33.19 9.10
C ASN A 309 -4.26 -34.55 9.30
N SER A 310 -5.59 -34.55 9.21
CA SER A 310 -6.44 -35.75 9.21
C SER A 310 -6.02 -36.80 8.17
N ASN A 311 -5.39 -36.36 7.08
CA ASN A 311 -4.87 -37.22 6.00
C ASN A 311 -3.43 -37.74 6.24
N GLY A 312 -2.83 -37.47 7.41
CA GLY A 312 -1.46 -37.87 7.75
C GLY A 312 -0.35 -37.04 7.08
N THR A 313 -0.70 -36.02 6.30
CA THR A 313 0.26 -35.09 5.72
C THR A 313 0.78 -34.10 6.76
N SER A 314 2.07 -33.77 6.71
CA SER A 314 2.65 -32.76 7.61
C SER A 314 2.12 -31.36 7.29
N ILE A 315 1.91 -30.51 8.30
CA ILE A 315 1.55 -29.08 8.11
C ILE A 315 2.73 -28.14 8.38
N VAL A 316 3.93 -28.68 8.60
CA VAL A 316 5.12 -27.89 8.96
C VAL A 316 5.45 -26.85 7.90
N SER A 317 5.39 -27.22 6.61
CA SER A 317 5.61 -26.30 5.49
C SER A 317 4.68 -25.09 5.55
N ILE A 318 3.38 -25.34 5.50
CA ILE A 318 2.36 -24.30 5.42
C ILE A 318 2.25 -23.46 6.71
N PHE A 319 2.49 -24.05 7.88
CA PHE A 319 2.52 -23.30 9.14
C PHE A 319 3.72 -22.36 9.21
N THR A 320 4.90 -22.83 8.77
CA THR A 320 6.12 -22.00 8.66
C THR A 320 5.89 -20.84 7.69
N PHE A 321 5.30 -21.13 6.53
CA PHE A 321 4.92 -20.13 5.53
C PHE A 321 4.02 -19.04 6.13
N LEU A 322 2.91 -19.43 6.76
CA LEU A 322 1.92 -18.49 7.32
C LEU A 322 2.49 -17.66 8.48
N ILE A 323 3.29 -18.24 9.37
CA ILE A 323 3.96 -17.48 10.44
C ILE A 323 4.96 -16.47 9.88
N ALA A 324 5.75 -16.87 8.87
CA ALA A 324 6.73 -16.01 8.25
C ALA A 324 6.07 -14.80 7.58
N ILE A 325 5.01 -15.00 6.79
CA ILE A 325 4.27 -13.87 6.19
C ILE A 325 3.61 -13.00 7.26
N SER A 326 3.02 -13.56 8.32
CA SER A 326 2.42 -12.77 9.41
C SER A 326 3.44 -11.89 10.13
N THR A 327 4.55 -12.47 10.56
CA THR A 327 5.59 -11.75 11.31
C THR A 327 6.34 -10.74 10.45
N SER A 328 6.54 -11.03 9.15
CA SER A 328 7.20 -10.12 8.21
C SER A 328 6.49 -8.76 8.05
N ARG A 329 5.19 -8.69 8.35
CA ARG A 329 4.38 -7.45 8.29
C ARG A 329 4.95 -6.37 9.18
N PHE A 330 5.58 -6.72 10.30
CA PHE A 330 6.24 -5.76 11.18
C PHE A 330 7.34 -4.97 10.43
N GLY A 331 8.22 -5.68 9.71
CA GLY A 331 9.29 -5.06 8.92
C GLY A 331 8.74 -4.27 7.73
N LEU A 332 7.73 -4.82 7.04
CA LEU A 332 7.09 -4.19 5.89
C LEU A 332 6.48 -2.83 6.22
N TRP A 333 5.65 -2.75 7.26
CA TRP A 333 4.98 -1.50 7.63
C TRP A 333 5.97 -0.45 8.16
N MET A 334 7.05 -0.89 8.82
CA MET A 334 8.14 -0.01 9.22
C MET A 334 8.86 0.57 8.01
N ALA A 335 9.18 -0.25 7.01
CA ALA A 335 9.84 0.17 5.78
C ALA A 335 8.95 1.08 4.91
N ASP A 336 7.66 0.76 4.75
CA ASP A 336 6.69 1.58 4.00
C ASP A 336 6.64 3.01 4.54
N LEU A 337 6.52 3.15 5.87
CA LEU A 337 6.46 4.44 6.52
C LEU A 337 7.76 5.22 6.38
N ALA A 338 8.91 4.55 6.49
CA ALA A 338 10.21 5.19 6.31
C ALA A 338 10.41 5.70 4.88
N ILE A 339 10.09 4.88 3.88
CA ILE A 339 10.21 5.26 2.46
C ILE A 339 9.22 6.37 2.12
N THR A 340 7.98 6.27 2.60
CA THR A 340 6.97 7.33 2.45
C THR A 340 7.46 8.64 3.05
N HIS A 341 7.99 8.62 4.27
CA HIS A 341 8.50 9.82 4.93
C HIS A 341 9.67 10.43 4.13
N ILE A 342 10.59 9.60 3.65
CA ILE A 342 11.68 10.04 2.76
C ILE A 342 11.12 10.71 1.51
N MET A 343 10.11 10.12 0.87
CA MET A 343 9.48 10.69 -0.32
C MET A 343 8.74 12.01 -0.03
N GLN A 344 8.04 12.11 1.11
CA GLN A 344 7.33 13.32 1.50
C GLN A 344 8.27 14.52 1.69
N VAL A 345 9.42 14.29 2.35
CA VAL A 345 10.39 15.34 2.66
C VAL A 345 11.25 15.69 1.46
N ALA A 346 11.67 14.71 0.65
CA ALA A 346 12.57 14.95 -0.46
C ALA A 346 11.88 15.50 -1.71
N THR A 347 10.56 15.31 -1.85
CA THR A 347 9.84 15.74 -3.04
C THR A 347 9.36 17.19 -2.91
N PRO A 348 9.71 18.09 -3.84
CA PRO A 348 9.23 19.46 -3.84
C PRO A 348 7.70 19.55 -3.87
N GLU A 349 7.15 20.55 -3.18
CA GLU A 349 5.69 20.73 -3.05
C GLU A 349 4.97 20.87 -4.41
N SER A 350 5.62 21.49 -5.40
CA SER A 350 5.07 21.68 -6.75
C SER A 350 4.90 20.38 -7.54
N GLN A 351 5.72 19.37 -7.26
CA GLN A 351 5.76 18.10 -8.00
C GLN A 351 5.21 16.92 -7.19
N ARG A 352 4.93 17.11 -5.90
CA ARG A 352 4.55 16.02 -4.97
C ARG A 352 3.34 15.22 -5.45
N ASN A 353 2.28 15.89 -5.89
CA ASN A 353 1.08 15.20 -6.37
C ASN A 353 1.38 14.30 -7.59
N THR A 354 2.21 14.79 -8.51
CA THR A 354 2.64 14.04 -9.69
C THR A 354 3.49 12.83 -9.30
N VAL A 355 4.50 13.03 -8.45
CA VAL A 355 5.42 11.97 -8.01
C VAL A 355 4.68 10.88 -7.23
N PHE A 356 3.82 11.24 -6.27
CA PHE A 356 3.03 10.26 -5.52
C PHE A 356 1.96 9.58 -6.40
N GLY A 357 1.42 10.29 -7.39
CA GLY A 357 0.52 9.71 -8.38
C GLY A 357 1.17 8.62 -9.23
N VAL A 358 2.38 8.90 -9.76
CA VAL A 358 3.17 7.92 -10.52
C VAL A 358 3.59 6.76 -9.64
N GLN A 359 4.09 7.02 -8.42
CA GLN A 359 4.46 5.97 -7.47
C GLN A 359 3.31 4.99 -7.25
N ASN A 360 2.12 5.50 -6.94
CA ASN A 360 0.97 4.63 -6.74
C ASN A 360 0.60 3.86 -8.01
N ALA A 361 0.66 4.49 -9.19
CA ALA A 361 0.41 3.78 -10.44
C ALA A 361 1.37 2.59 -10.62
N ILE A 362 2.67 2.77 -10.37
CA ILE A 362 3.68 1.70 -10.46
C ILE A 362 3.41 0.60 -9.41
N CYS A 363 3.12 0.97 -8.16
CA CYS A 363 2.73 0.01 -7.12
C CYS A 363 1.52 -0.83 -7.53
N GLN A 364 0.48 -0.20 -8.08
CA GLN A 364 -0.70 -0.92 -8.57
C GLN A 364 -0.39 -1.78 -9.79
N THR A 365 0.50 -1.34 -10.69
CA THR A 365 0.98 -2.16 -11.80
C THR A 365 1.61 -3.45 -11.29
N PHE A 366 2.51 -3.39 -10.30
CA PHE A 366 3.09 -4.58 -9.69
C PHE A 366 2.05 -5.45 -8.97
N SER A 367 1.07 -4.85 -8.30
CA SER A 367 -0.03 -5.61 -7.68
C SER A 367 -0.84 -6.39 -8.72
N VAL A 368 -1.15 -5.78 -9.88
CA VAL A 368 -1.86 -6.44 -10.98
C VAL A 368 -0.99 -7.51 -11.64
N LEU A 369 0.32 -7.28 -11.79
CA LEU A 369 1.24 -8.29 -12.30
C LEU A 369 1.30 -9.53 -11.40
N LYS A 370 1.26 -9.33 -10.07
CA LYS A 370 1.14 -10.42 -9.10
C LYS A 370 -0.16 -11.19 -9.29
N ASP A 371 -1.30 -10.51 -9.46
CA ASP A 371 -2.58 -11.19 -9.72
C ASP A 371 -2.54 -11.99 -11.04
N ALA A 372 -1.96 -11.41 -12.09
CA ALA A 372 -1.78 -12.08 -13.38
C ALA A 372 -0.89 -13.32 -13.26
N LEU A 373 0.21 -13.25 -12.51
CA LEU A 373 1.10 -14.39 -12.25
C LEU A 373 0.35 -15.58 -11.64
N VAL A 374 -0.54 -15.31 -10.69
CA VAL A 374 -1.32 -16.35 -9.99
C VAL A 374 -2.44 -16.90 -10.87
N ILE A 375 -3.01 -16.09 -11.77
CA ILE A 375 -3.96 -16.58 -12.79
C ILE A 375 -3.26 -17.52 -13.79
N VAL A 376 -2.01 -17.21 -14.16
CA VAL A 376 -1.21 -18.07 -15.05
C VAL A 376 -0.86 -19.39 -14.35
N LEU A 377 -0.62 -19.37 -13.04
CA LEU A 377 -0.26 -20.54 -12.21
C LEU A 377 -1.33 -20.85 -11.16
N PRO A 378 -2.51 -21.40 -11.55
CA PRO A 378 -3.65 -21.57 -10.65
C PRO A 378 -3.52 -22.77 -9.69
N SER A 379 -2.55 -23.67 -9.90
CA SER A 379 -2.41 -24.88 -9.08
C SER A 379 -1.60 -24.63 -7.79
N PRO A 380 -2.01 -25.18 -6.63
CA PRO A 380 -1.20 -25.15 -5.41
C PRO A 380 0.21 -25.75 -5.58
N SER A 381 0.38 -26.69 -6.52
CA SER A 381 1.66 -27.34 -6.80
C SER A 381 2.72 -26.41 -7.39
N THR A 382 2.29 -25.35 -8.10
CA THR A 382 3.18 -24.34 -8.69
C THR A 382 3.28 -23.08 -7.85
N TYR A 383 2.55 -22.99 -6.73
CA TYR A 383 2.53 -21.80 -5.88
C TYR A 383 3.92 -21.43 -5.33
N GLY A 384 4.82 -22.42 -5.16
CA GLY A 384 6.21 -22.16 -4.79
C GLY A 384 6.98 -21.29 -5.81
N ILE A 385 6.61 -21.31 -7.10
CA ILE A 385 7.20 -20.41 -8.12
C ILE A 385 6.80 -18.97 -7.81
N CYS A 386 5.54 -18.75 -7.42
CA CYS A 386 5.05 -17.44 -7.00
C CYS A 386 5.76 -16.94 -5.73
N ILE A 387 6.03 -17.83 -4.77
CA ILE A 387 6.81 -17.52 -3.56
C ILE A 387 8.23 -17.07 -3.92
N VAL A 388 8.95 -17.83 -4.76
CA VAL A 388 10.31 -17.49 -5.19
C VAL A 388 10.34 -16.18 -5.99
N ALA A 389 9.37 -15.97 -6.90
CA ALA A 389 9.24 -14.73 -7.64
C ALA A 389 9.04 -13.54 -6.69
N ALA A 390 8.07 -13.62 -5.77
CA ALA A 390 7.79 -12.58 -4.78
C ALA A 390 9.01 -12.27 -3.90
N TYR A 391 9.73 -13.31 -3.44
CA TYR A 391 10.95 -13.13 -2.66
C TYR A 391 12.06 -12.44 -3.46
N SER A 392 12.20 -12.78 -4.74
CA SER A 392 13.19 -12.15 -5.64
C SER A 392 12.90 -10.65 -5.83
N PHE A 393 11.63 -10.28 -6.02
CA PHE A 393 11.20 -8.88 -6.07
C PHE A 393 11.42 -8.15 -4.73
N ASN A 394 11.18 -8.83 -3.60
CA ASN A 394 11.48 -8.28 -2.28
C ASN A 394 12.98 -7.99 -2.09
N VAL A 395 13.86 -8.94 -2.48
CA VAL A 395 15.31 -8.75 -2.43
C VAL A 395 15.76 -7.63 -3.37
N ALA A 396 15.24 -7.57 -4.60
CA ALA A 396 15.50 -6.48 -5.53
C ALA A 396 15.06 -5.12 -4.95
N GLY A 397 13.91 -5.07 -4.27
CA GLY A 397 13.44 -3.89 -3.55
C GLY A 397 14.38 -3.46 -2.42
N CYS A 398 14.87 -4.42 -1.63
CA CYS A 398 15.89 -4.19 -0.60
C CYS A 398 17.19 -3.64 -1.19
N CYS A 399 17.70 -4.26 -2.26
CA CYS A 399 18.89 -3.79 -2.97
C CYS A 399 18.71 -2.37 -3.53
N SER A 400 17.56 -2.06 -4.13
CA SER A 400 17.24 -0.71 -4.63
C SER A 400 17.25 0.34 -3.51
N TYR A 401 16.70 -0.01 -2.34
CA TYR A 401 16.72 0.86 -1.17
C TYR A 401 18.13 1.03 -0.58
N LEU A 402 18.92 -0.04 -0.48
CA LEU A 402 20.32 0.04 -0.03
C LEU A 402 21.16 0.88 -0.98
N TYR A 403 20.95 0.74 -2.29
CA TYR A 403 21.61 1.58 -3.30
C TYR A 403 21.27 3.06 -3.10
N TYR A 404 20.01 3.40 -2.80
CA TYR A 404 19.62 4.75 -2.42
C TYR A 404 20.41 5.26 -1.20
N ILE A 405 20.54 4.46 -0.14
CA ILE A 405 21.27 4.84 1.07
C ILE A 405 22.75 5.09 0.80
N VAL A 406 23.40 4.21 0.03
CA VAL A 406 24.81 4.36 -0.35
C VAL A 406 25.01 5.62 -1.20
N LYS A 407 24.17 5.83 -2.21
CA LYS A 407 24.21 7.01 -3.08
C LYS A 407 24.00 8.30 -2.28
N SER A 408 23.01 8.34 -1.39
CA SER A 408 22.72 9.51 -0.53
C SER A 408 23.88 9.82 0.42
N SER A 409 24.53 8.78 0.97
CA SER A 409 25.68 8.94 1.86
C SER A 409 26.92 9.47 1.13
N ALA A 410 27.14 9.04 -0.12
CA ALA A 410 28.24 9.51 -0.95
C ALA A 410 28.08 10.99 -1.35
N VAL A 411 26.86 11.43 -1.64
CA VAL A 411 26.55 12.84 -1.94
C VAL A 411 26.79 13.73 -0.71
N ASN A 412 26.33 13.31 0.48
CA ASN A 412 26.57 14.06 1.72
C ASN A 412 28.06 14.17 2.11
N ARG A 413 28.91 13.24 1.67
CA ARG A 413 30.38 13.32 1.89
C ARG A 413 31.08 14.25 0.90
N LYS A 414 30.49 14.48 -0.27
CA LYS A 414 31.04 15.33 -1.34
C LYS A 414 30.53 16.77 -1.30
N ALA A 415 29.44 17.03 -0.58
CA ALA A 415 29.03 18.40 -0.28
C ALA A 415 30.17 19.07 0.52
N PRO A 416 30.63 20.27 0.13
CA PRO A 416 31.52 21.05 0.97
C PRO A 416 30.85 21.17 2.34
N LYS A 417 31.56 20.87 3.42
CA LYS A 417 31.04 21.16 4.75
C LYS A 417 30.68 22.65 4.76
N ASP A 418 29.48 22.98 5.21
CA ASP A 418 29.01 24.35 5.47
C ASP A 418 29.82 25.04 6.60
N GLU A 419 31.14 24.96 6.56
CA GLU A 419 32.10 25.78 7.30
C GLU A 419 32.54 27.00 6.47
N GLU A 420 32.53 26.93 5.13
CA GLU A 420 32.86 28.11 4.29
C GLU A 420 31.72 29.14 4.22
N MET A 421 30.45 28.72 4.22
CA MET A 421 29.30 29.66 4.21
C MET A 421 29.08 30.36 5.58
N LYS A 422 29.60 29.79 6.67
CA LYS A 422 29.68 30.49 7.98
C LYS A 422 30.83 31.48 8.06
N THR A 423 31.84 31.34 7.20
CA THR A 423 32.99 32.25 7.14
C THR A 423 32.62 33.51 6.35
N TYR A 424 31.92 33.35 5.22
CA TYR A 424 31.36 34.48 4.45
C TYR A 424 30.37 35.33 5.26
N SER A 425 29.45 34.70 6.00
CA SER A 425 28.49 35.45 6.82
C SER A 425 29.12 36.09 8.08
N LYS A 426 30.28 35.61 8.56
CA LYS A 426 31.00 36.23 9.68
C LYS A 426 31.90 37.38 9.24
N GLU A 427 32.49 37.30 8.06
CA GLU A 427 33.33 38.40 7.52
C GLU A 427 32.46 39.58 7.06
N GLU A 428 31.34 39.35 6.35
CA GLU A 428 30.39 40.42 6.01
C GLU A 428 29.79 41.12 7.24
N PHE A 429 29.50 40.38 8.32
CA PHE A 429 28.96 40.97 9.55
C PHE A 429 30.03 41.73 10.35
N LYS A 430 31.32 41.39 10.17
CA LYS A 430 32.44 42.09 10.81
C LYS A 430 32.71 43.41 10.09
N ASP A 431 32.70 43.41 8.75
CA ASP A 431 32.89 44.61 7.93
C ASP A 431 31.75 45.64 8.09
N LEU A 432 30.51 45.17 8.29
CA LEU A 432 29.37 46.04 8.62
C LEU A 432 29.40 46.61 10.05
N SER A 433 30.16 46.00 10.96
CA SER A 433 30.27 46.44 12.36
C SER A 433 31.45 47.37 12.63
N VAL A 434 32.47 47.35 11.77
CA VAL A 434 33.62 48.27 11.85
C VAL A 434 33.26 49.62 11.23
N ASN A 435 32.48 49.65 10.16
CA ASN A 435 32.13 50.89 9.43
C ASN A 435 31.06 51.77 10.11
N LYS A 436 30.64 51.44 11.34
CA LYS A 436 29.60 52.17 12.08
C LYS A 436 30.12 52.91 13.31
N ASN A 437 31.43 52.85 13.56
CA ASN A 437 32.08 53.48 14.71
C ASN A 437 33.04 54.63 14.33
N ASP A 438 33.15 54.97 13.04
CA ASP A 438 34.09 55.99 12.55
C ASP A 438 33.42 57.28 12.04
N ASP A 439 32.09 57.41 12.14
CA ASP A 439 31.39 58.66 11.85
C ASP A 439 30.77 59.22 13.16
N GLU A 440 31.61 59.96 13.87
CA GLU A 440 31.28 60.95 14.90
C GLU A 440 30.61 62.19 14.29
#